data_AF-A0A8B2NYZ9-F1
#
_entry.id   AF-A0A8B2NYZ9-F1
#
_cell.length_a   1.000
_cell.length_b   1.000
_cell.length_c   1.000
_cell.angle_alpha   90.00
_cell.angle_beta   90.00
_cell.angle_gamma   90.00
#
_symmetry.space_group_name_H-M   'P 1'
#
loop_
_entity.id
_entity.type
_entity.pdbx_description
1 polymer ?
#
loop_
_entity_poly.entity_id
_entity_poly.type
_entity_poly.pdbx_seq_one_letter_code
_entity_poly.pdbx_strand_id
1 'polypeptide(L)'
;MNKRRPIVFDIDEVEFDDEAFEPEAPEVEAFEPLPEREAEPEPAAASPTGGRRSGRRGRREADPINEPESRAAPVVTPAPLRRRRRWSWLSVFTVGISGLAALALSISLYAFVEDLLARIPALGWLAAVLTALVVVGLFGMVLREWLAIRHLKQIENLRRRADEAVATDDPADARDVLADLIDLYGDRPATARGRKALKSHMREVIDGRDLIALGEREVLSPLDRQATTQIVASARRVAAVTALSPRALVDIAYVVFAALSLVRQIAMIYGGRPGTLGFLRVLRHAIAHLAVTGGMAATDSLIGEVIGKGIAAKLSARLGEGIVNGLMTARLGLAALDVLRPLPFHGTRRPRINDVMAEIAKIAPKDDR
;
A
#
# COMPACT_ATOMS: atom_id res chain seq x y z
N MET A 1 -38.89 -10.96 -37.66
CA MET A 1 -38.21 -12.21 -38.07
C MET A 1 -36.90 -11.83 -38.75
N ASN A 2 -35.76 -11.89 -38.06
CA ASN A 2 -34.42 -11.85 -38.66
C ASN A 2 -33.40 -12.40 -37.63
N LYS A 3 -33.00 -13.67 -37.77
CA LYS A 3 -31.99 -14.33 -36.93
C LYS A 3 -30.66 -14.31 -37.68
N ARG A 4 -29.66 -13.57 -37.19
CA ARG A 4 -28.27 -13.72 -37.62
C ARG A 4 -27.58 -14.76 -36.72
N ARG A 5 -26.98 -15.77 -37.36
CA ARG A 5 -26.21 -16.85 -36.72
C ARG A 5 -24.79 -16.35 -36.36
N PRO A 6 -24.18 -16.85 -35.28
CA PRO A 6 -22.80 -16.52 -34.90
C PRO A 6 -21.77 -17.35 -35.69
N ILE A 7 -20.63 -16.73 -35.99
CA ILE A 7 -19.46 -17.33 -36.63
C ILE A 7 -18.57 -17.93 -35.54
N VAL A 8 -18.26 -19.22 -35.66
CA VAL A 8 -17.29 -19.96 -34.84
C VAL A 8 -16.02 -20.07 -35.69
N PHE A 9 -14.87 -19.68 -35.12
CA PHE A 9 -13.55 -19.95 -35.70
C PHE A 9 -12.95 -21.16 -34.99
N ASP A 10 -12.77 -22.24 -35.75
CA ASP A 10 -11.94 -23.40 -35.40
C ASP A 10 -10.47 -22.98 -35.46
N ILE A 11 -9.68 -23.37 -34.46
CA ILE A 11 -8.22 -23.22 -34.44
C ILE A 11 -7.67 -24.60 -34.13
N ASP A 12 -7.68 -25.46 -35.14
CA ASP A 12 -6.91 -26.69 -35.19
C ASP A 12 -6.18 -26.68 -36.54
N GLU A 13 -4.92 -26.23 -36.51
CA GLU A 13 -3.81 -26.46 -37.45
C GLU A 13 -2.83 -25.28 -37.35
N VAL A 14 -1.88 -25.37 -36.42
CA VAL A 14 -0.58 -24.70 -36.57
C VAL A 14 0.48 -25.74 -36.22
N GLU A 15 1.05 -26.28 -37.29
CA GLU A 15 2.22 -27.16 -37.31
C GLU A 15 3.44 -26.33 -36.89
N PHE A 16 4.18 -26.80 -35.89
CA PHE A 16 5.41 -26.18 -35.42
C PHE A 16 6.60 -26.91 -36.06
N ASP A 17 7.29 -26.26 -36.99
CA ASP A 17 8.60 -26.68 -37.48
C ASP A 17 9.68 -26.27 -36.47
N ASP A 18 10.29 -27.26 -35.84
CA ASP A 18 11.49 -27.13 -35.00
C ASP A 18 12.73 -27.28 -35.90
N GLU A 19 13.34 -26.17 -36.35
CA GLU A 19 14.77 -26.16 -36.72
C GLU A 19 15.37 -24.75 -36.82
N ALA A 20 16.50 -24.57 -36.11
CA ALA A 20 17.57 -23.58 -36.29
C ALA A 20 17.24 -22.06 -36.16
N PHE A 21 17.52 -21.49 -34.99
CA PHE A 21 17.91 -20.07 -34.88
C PHE A 21 18.96 -19.88 -33.76
N GLU A 22 20.23 -19.99 -34.13
CA GLU A 22 21.37 -19.55 -33.31
C GLU A 22 21.45 -18.01 -33.33
N PRO A 23 21.51 -17.30 -32.20
CA PRO A 23 21.69 -15.85 -32.20
C PRO A 23 23.18 -15.47 -32.29
N GLU A 24 23.56 -14.90 -33.44
CA GLU A 24 24.83 -14.22 -33.69
C GLU A 24 24.95 -12.94 -32.83
N ALA A 25 26.09 -12.76 -32.15
CA ALA A 25 26.39 -11.58 -31.35
C ALA A 25 26.92 -10.43 -32.23
N PRO A 26 26.47 -9.17 -32.07
CA PRO A 26 26.96 -8.07 -32.90
C PRO A 26 28.35 -7.60 -32.45
N GLU A 27 29.27 -7.52 -33.42
CA GLU A 27 30.61 -6.93 -33.34
C GLU A 27 30.57 -5.45 -32.91
N VAL A 28 31.51 -5.08 -32.03
CA VAL A 28 31.66 -3.72 -31.50
C VAL A 28 32.79 -3.02 -32.27
N GLU A 29 32.47 -2.06 -33.13
CA GLU A 29 33.47 -1.19 -33.78
C GLU A 29 34.06 -0.19 -32.78
N ALA A 30 35.39 -0.11 -32.77
CA ALA A 30 36.18 0.75 -31.90
C ALA A 30 36.11 2.22 -32.33
N PHE A 31 35.82 3.11 -31.37
CA PHE A 31 35.83 4.56 -31.57
C PHE A 31 37.20 5.14 -31.19
N GLU A 32 37.90 5.74 -32.14
CA GLU A 32 39.20 6.41 -31.93
C GLU A 32 39.05 7.70 -31.09
N PRO A 33 39.96 7.99 -30.14
CA PRO A 33 39.94 9.26 -29.40
C PRO A 33 40.69 10.38 -30.15
N LEU A 34 40.05 11.55 -30.23
CA LEU A 34 40.68 12.80 -30.72
C LEU A 34 41.64 13.38 -29.66
N PRO A 35 42.73 14.06 -30.07
CA PRO A 35 43.86 14.37 -29.20
C PRO A 35 43.63 15.56 -28.26
N GLU A 36 44.27 15.48 -27.08
CA GLU A 36 44.40 16.52 -26.06
C GLU A 36 45.10 17.78 -26.62
N ARG A 37 44.62 18.95 -26.20
CA ARG A 37 45.35 20.21 -26.35
C ARG A 37 45.50 20.89 -24.99
N GLU A 38 46.76 21.09 -24.63
CA GLU A 38 47.28 21.65 -23.38
C GLU A 38 46.87 23.11 -23.11
N ALA A 39 46.98 23.46 -21.84
CA ALA A 39 46.62 24.73 -21.20
C ALA A 39 47.60 25.90 -21.50
N GLU A 40 47.13 27.14 -21.32
CA GLU A 40 47.78 28.29 -20.61
C GLU A 40 47.14 29.66 -21.00
N PRO A 41 47.37 30.80 -20.28
CA PRO A 41 46.61 31.21 -19.11
C PRO A 41 46.03 32.64 -19.22
N GLU A 42 45.29 33.06 -18.19
CA GLU A 42 44.73 34.41 -18.00
C GLU A 42 45.82 35.48 -17.80
N PRO A 43 45.57 36.75 -18.19
CA PRO A 43 45.98 37.84 -17.30
C PRO A 43 44.91 38.92 -17.09
N ALA A 44 45.08 39.59 -15.96
CA ALA A 44 44.17 40.50 -15.29
C ALA A 44 44.06 41.93 -15.88
N ALA A 45 42.91 42.54 -15.59
CA ALA A 45 42.63 43.95 -15.26
C ALA A 45 43.12 45.10 -16.16
N ALA A 46 42.15 45.82 -16.77
CA ALA A 46 42.17 47.28 -16.88
C ALA A 46 40.76 47.85 -17.24
N SER A 47 40.26 48.77 -16.43
CA SER A 47 39.34 49.86 -16.85
C SER A 47 40.22 51.08 -17.26
N PRO A 48 39.77 52.13 -17.98
CA PRO A 48 38.39 52.65 -18.07
C PRO A 48 37.97 53.25 -19.45
N THR A 49 36.81 53.91 -19.44
CA THR A 49 36.34 55.03 -20.30
C THR A 49 35.60 54.76 -21.62
N GLY A 50 34.34 55.22 -21.63
CA GLY A 50 33.78 56.00 -22.75
C GLY A 50 32.99 55.24 -23.82
N GLY A 51 31.77 55.71 -24.10
CA GLY A 51 31.13 55.44 -25.40
C GLY A 51 29.68 54.98 -25.33
N ARG A 52 28.78 55.90 -25.66
CA ARG A 52 27.34 55.71 -25.85
C ARG A 52 27.01 54.70 -26.97
N ARG A 53 25.81 54.11 -26.78
CA ARG A 53 24.77 53.72 -27.76
C ARG A 53 24.71 52.27 -28.28
N SER A 54 23.51 51.74 -28.08
CA SER A 54 22.73 50.88 -29.00
C SER A 54 23.15 49.42 -29.12
N GLY A 55 22.42 48.55 -28.43
CA GLY A 55 22.51 47.11 -28.61
C GLY A 55 21.43 46.34 -27.83
N ARG A 56 20.24 46.24 -28.44
CA ARG A 56 19.33 45.08 -28.39
C ARG A 56 19.53 44.11 -27.21
N ARG A 57 18.84 44.34 -26.08
CA ARG A 57 18.70 43.33 -25.01
C ARG A 57 17.83 42.18 -25.54
N GLY A 58 18.49 41.13 -26.02
CA GLY A 58 17.90 39.80 -26.07
C GLY A 58 17.60 39.36 -24.65
N ARG A 59 16.31 39.28 -24.32
CA ARG A 59 15.81 38.56 -23.16
C ARG A 59 16.21 37.11 -23.34
N ARG A 60 17.20 36.63 -22.58
CA ARG A 60 17.42 35.19 -22.42
C ARG A 60 16.19 34.67 -21.67
N GLU A 61 15.26 34.10 -22.42
CA GLU A 61 14.29 33.13 -21.92
C GLU A 61 15.13 32.06 -21.20
N ALA A 62 14.94 31.91 -19.89
CA ALA A 62 15.45 30.76 -19.19
C ALA A 62 14.58 29.58 -19.63
N ASP A 63 15.17 28.64 -20.35
CA ASP A 63 14.52 27.35 -20.64
C ASP A 63 14.04 26.74 -19.31
N PRO A 64 12.73 26.47 -19.14
CA PRO A 64 12.28 25.68 -18.04
C PRO A 64 12.87 24.29 -18.22
N ILE A 65 13.60 23.82 -17.22
CA ILE A 65 14.04 22.43 -17.08
C ILE A 65 12.80 21.57 -17.30
N ASN A 66 12.77 20.86 -18.43
CA ASN A 66 11.81 19.80 -18.68
C ASN A 66 12.06 18.71 -17.63
N GLU A 67 11.37 18.79 -16.50
CA GLU A 67 11.09 17.61 -15.70
C GLU A 67 10.32 16.66 -16.62
N PRO A 68 10.77 15.40 -16.82
CA PRO A 68 9.95 14.44 -17.52
C PRO A 68 8.68 14.28 -16.71
N GLU A 69 7.59 14.81 -17.24
CA GLU A 69 6.23 14.56 -16.80
C GLU A 69 6.09 13.04 -16.70
N SER A 70 6.25 12.53 -15.48
CA SER A 70 5.96 11.15 -15.15
C SER A 70 4.47 11.01 -15.42
N ARG A 71 4.15 10.58 -16.65
CA ARG A 71 2.81 10.18 -17.06
C ARG A 71 2.34 9.22 -16.00
N ALA A 72 1.51 9.72 -15.10
CA ALA A 72 0.79 8.92 -14.16
C ALA A 72 -0.08 8.00 -15.03
N ALA A 73 0.40 6.78 -15.24
CA ALA A 73 -0.37 5.75 -15.89
C ALA A 73 -1.74 5.73 -15.21
N PRO A 74 -2.84 5.73 -15.98
CA PRO A 74 -4.17 5.67 -15.39
C PRO A 74 -4.18 4.50 -14.42
N VAL A 75 -4.46 4.80 -13.15
CA VAL A 75 -4.63 3.78 -12.13
C VAL A 75 -5.83 2.98 -12.58
N VAL A 76 -5.57 1.84 -13.21
CA VAL A 76 -6.57 0.80 -13.41
C VAL A 76 -6.92 0.35 -12.00
N THR A 77 -8.02 0.88 -11.46
CA THR A 77 -8.68 0.34 -10.28
C THR A 77 -8.77 -1.16 -10.57
N PRO A 78 -8.11 -2.04 -9.79
CA PRO A 78 -8.19 -3.45 -10.09
C PRO A 78 -9.67 -3.81 -10.00
N ALA A 79 -10.28 -4.07 -11.16
CA ALA A 79 -11.61 -4.66 -11.22
C ALA A 79 -11.54 -5.84 -10.24
N PRO A 80 -12.45 -5.93 -9.25
CA PRO A 80 -12.36 -6.97 -8.25
C PRO A 80 -12.25 -8.26 -9.02
N LEU A 81 -11.13 -8.97 -8.86
CA LEU A 81 -10.96 -10.28 -9.45
C LEU A 81 -12.13 -11.07 -8.89
N ARG A 82 -13.20 -11.19 -9.70
CA ARG A 82 -14.36 -12.04 -9.46
C ARG A 82 -13.78 -13.44 -9.57
N ARG A 83 -13.08 -13.85 -8.52
CA ARG A 83 -12.73 -15.23 -8.26
C ARG A 83 -14.09 -15.88 -8.09
N ARG A 84 -14.65 -16.38 -9.20
CA ARG A 84 -15.78 -17.30 -9.17
C ARG A 84 -15.38 -18.30 -8.11
N ARG A 85 -16.13 -18.31 -7.00
CA ARG A 85 -15.94 -19.23 -5.87
C ARG A 85 -16.31 -20.62 -6.38
N ARG A 86 -15.47 -21.17 -7.25
CA ARG A 86 -15.51 -22.58 -7.61
C ARG A 86 -15.11 -23.27 -6.31
N TRP A 87 -16.03 -24.04 -5.75
CA TRP A 87 -15.72 -24.94 -4.65
C TRP A 87 -14.59 -25.82 -5.14
N SER A 88 -13.36 -25.48 -4.74
CA SER A 88 -12.21 -26.33 -5.01
C SER A 88 -12.44 -27.61 -4.22
N TRP A 89 -12.18 -28.77 -4.81
CA TRP A 89 -12.15 -30.05 -4.08
C TRP A 89 -11.31 -29.96 -2.81
N LEU A 90 -10.28 -29.10 -2.80
CA LEU A 90 -9.49 -28.77 -1.63
C LEU A 90 -10.33 -28.13 -0.50
N SER A 91 -11.31 -27.29 -0.82
CA SER A 91 -12.25 -26.73 0.17
C SER A 91 -13.17 -27.78 0.77
N VAL A 92 -13.57 -28.79 -0.01
CA VAL A 92 -14.41 -29.88 0.50
C VAL A 92 -13.58 -30.78 1.40
N PHE A 93 -12.36 -31.13 0.98
CA PHE A 93 -11.41 -31.88 1.79
C PHE A 93 -11.06 -31.17 3.10
N THR A 94 -10.77 -29.87 3.07
CA THR A 94 -10.43 -29.11 4.29
C THR A 94 -11.62 -28.98 5.23
N VAL A 95 -12.84 -28.80 4.72
CA VAL A 95 -14.05 -28.80 5.55
C VAL A 95 -14.32 -30.18 6.13
N GLY A 96 -14.15 -31.25 5.36
CA GLY A 96 -14.32 -32.62 5.83
C GLY A 96 -13.33 -33.01 6.93
N ILE A 97 -12.03 -32.77 6.72
CA ILE A 97 -11.01 -33.13 7.70
C ILE A 97 -11.09 -32.27 8.98
N SER A 98 -11.42 -30.97 8.84
CA SER A 98 -11.63 -30.10 10.01
C SER A 98 -12.89 -30.48 10.79
N GLY A 99 -13.96 -30.90 10.10
CA GLY A 99 -15.17 -31.42 10.74
C GLY A 99 -14.92 -32.72 11.52
N LEU A 100 -14.21 -33.68 10.91
CA LEU A 100 -13.82 -34.92 11.59
C LEU A 100 -12.91 -34.65 12.80
N ALA A 101 -11.91 -33.78 12.65
CA ALA A 101 -11.02 -33.40 13.75
C ALA A 101 -11.80 -32.72 14.89
N ALA A 102 -12.75 -31.83 14.58
CA ALA A 102 -13.59 -31.18 15.58
C ALA A 102 -14.49 -32.19 16.31
N LEU A 103 -15.08 -33.14 15.59
CA LEU A 103 -15.88 -34.22 16.21
C LEU A 103 -15.03 -35.10 17.12
N ALA A 104 -13.88 -35.56 16.65
CA ALA A 104 -12.96 -36.39 17.44
C ALA A 104 -12.51 -35.65 18.71
N LEU A 105 -12.17 -34.36 18.59
CA LEU A 105 -11.82 -33.52 19.74
C LEU A 105 -12.98 -33.35 20.72
N SER A 106 -14.20 -33.12 20.21
CA SER A 106 -15.39 -32.95 21.03
C SER A 106 -15.72 -34.23 21.83
N ILE A 107 -15.64 -35.40 21.19
CA ILE A 107 -15.85 -36.70 21.84
C ILE A 107 -14.76 -36.96 22.88
N SER A 108 -13.49 -36.70 22.54
CA SER A 108 -12.36 -36.88 23.45
C SER A 108 -12.48 -35.98 24.70
N LEU A 109 -12.85 -34.71 24.53
CA LEU A 109 -13.08 -33.79 25.65
C LEU A 109 -14.26 -34.22 26.53
N TYR A 110 -15.36 -34.67 25.93
CA TYR A 110 -16.51 -35.17 26.67
C TYR A 110 -16.13 -36.39 27.52
N ALA A 111 -15.49 -37.39 26.90
CA ALA A 111 -15.04 -38.60 27.59
C ALA A 111 -14.01 -38.30 28.69
N PHE A 112 -13.10 -37.35 28.46
CA PHE A 112 -12.12 -36.91 29.47
C PHE A 112 -12.80 -36.32 30.70
N VAL A 113 -13.78 -35.42 30.52
CA VAL A 113 -14.52 -34.83 31.64
C VAL A 113 -15.33 -35.89 32.40
N GLU A 114 -15.97 -36.82 31.67
CA GLU A 114 -16.74 -37.92 32.25
C GLU A 114 -15.87 -38.88 33.07
N ASP A 115 -14.70 -39.29 32.56
CA ASP A 115 -13.75 -40.15 33.28
C ASP A 115 -13.20 -39.47 34.54
N LEU A 116 -12.93 -38.16 34.48
CA LEU A 116 -12.51 -37.39 35.66
C LEU A 116 -13.62 -37.29 36.71
N LEU A 117 -14.86 -37.06 36.29
CA LEU A 117 -16.03 -37.02 37.19
C LEU A 117 -16.24 -38.37 37.89
N ALA A 118 -16.07 -39.48 37.16
CA ALA A 118 -16.24 -40.84 37.70
C ALA A 118 -15.15 -41.21 38.72
N ARG A 119 -13.91 -40.74 38.54
CA ARG A 119 -12.77 -41.07 39.41
C ARG A 119 -12.62 -40.11 40.59
N ILE A 120 -12.61 -38.81 40.31
CA ILE A 120 -12.35 -37.73 41.29
C ILE A 120 -13.30 -36.55 40.97
N PRO A 121 -14.50 -36.51 41.59
CA PRO A 121 -15.55 -35.56 41.24
C PRO A 121 -15.11 -34.08 41.26
N ALA A 122 -14.23 -33.70 42.20
CA ALA A 122 -13.70 -32.35 42.28
C ALA A 122 -12.90 -31.94 41.03
N LEU A 123 -12.06 -32.83 40.50
CA LEU A 123 -11.31 -32.59 39.27
C LEU A 123 -12.22 -32.61 38.04
N GLY A 124 -13.25 -33.47 38.04
CA GLY A 124 -14.26 -33.51 36.99
C GLY A 124 -15.03 -32.18 36.83
N TRP A 125 -15.50 -31.60 37.93
CA TRP A 125 -16.13 -30.27 37.91
C TRP A 125 -15.17 -29.17 37.47
N LEU A 126 -13.91 -29.21 37.91
CA LEU A 126 -12.89 -28.26 37.43
C LEU A 126 -12.67 -28.38 35.92
N ALA A 127 -12.50 -29.60 35.40
CA ALA A 127 -12.36 -29.86 33.97
C ALA A 127 -13.59 -29.41 33.17
N ALA A 128 -14.80 -29.64 33.68
CA ALA A 128 -16.04 -29.18 33.06
C ALA A 128 -16.08 -27.64 32.96
N VAL A 129 -15.73 -26.93 34.04
CA VAL A 129 -15.67 -25.45 34.03
C VAL A 129 -14.61 -24.95 33.06
N LEU A 130 -13.42 -25.53 33.04
CA LEU A 130 -12.36 -25.15 32.10
C LEU A 130 -12.77 -25.40 30.64
N THR A 131 -13.38 -26.55 30.34
CA THR A 131 -13.91 -26.84 29.00
C THR A 131 -14.98 -25.84 28.60
N ALA A 132 -15.92 -25.49 29.51
CA ALA A 132 -16.93 -24.48 29.26
C ALA A 132 -16.30 -23.11 28.95
N LEU A 133 -15.28 -22.68 29.71
CA LEU A 133 -14.54 -21.44 29.46
C LEU A 133 -13.85 -21.45 28.10
N VAL A 134 -13.23 -22.56 27.69
CA VAL A 134 -12.61 -22.70 26.37
C VAL A 134 -13.66 -22.57 25.26
N VAL A 135 -14.81 -23.23 25.39
CA VAL A 135 -15.91 -23.16 24.40
C VAL A 135 -16.45 -21.74 24.28
N VAL A 136 -16.74 -21.07 25.41
CA VAL A 136 -17.22 -19.69 25.42
C VAL A 136 -16.16 -18.74 24.82
N GLY A 137 -14.88 -18.92 25.17
CA GLY A 137 -13.77 -18.15 24.63
C GLY A 137 -13.62 -18.32 23.11
N LEU A 138 -13.72 -19.56 22.61
CA LEU A 138 -13.69 -19.87 21.19
C LEU A 138 -14.88 -19.24 20.46
N PHE A 139 -16.09 -19.34 21.01
CA PHE A 139 -17.28 -18.72 20.44
C PHE A 139 -17.13 -17.19 20.36
N GLY A 140 -16.66 -16.55 21.43
CA GLY A 140 -16.36 -15.12 21.46
C GLY A 140 -15.31 -14.73 20.41
N MET A 141 -14.25 -15.51 20.24
CA MET A 141 -13.22 -15.29 19.22
C MET A 141 -13.81 -15.35 17.80
N VAL A 142 -14.60 -16.39 17.50
CA VAL A 142 -15.25 -16.57 16.19
C VAL A 142 -16.24 -15.45 15.91
N LEU A 143 -17.08 -15.08 16.88
CA LEU A 143 -18.05 -14.00 16.74
C LEU A 143 -17.35 -12.65 16.48
N ARG A 144 -16.29 -12.36 17.24
CA ARG A 144 -15.49 -11.15 17.05
C ARG A 144 -14.88 -11.08 15.65
N GLU A 145 -14.36 -12.20 15.15
CA GLU A 145 -13.78 -12.27 13.80
C GLU A 145 -14.84 -12.11 12.71
N TRP A 146 -16.01 -12.71 12.89
CA TRP A 146 -17.12 -12.57 11.94
C TRP A 146 -17.61 -11.12 11.84
N LEU A 147 -17.71 -10.42 12.98
CA LEU A 147 -18.02 -8.99 13.01
C LEU A 147 -16.94 -8.16 12.30
N ALA A 148 -15.66 -8.48 12.51
CA ALA A 148 -14.55 -7.81 11.83
C ALA A 148 -14.59 -8.01 10.30
N ILE A 149 -14.93 -9.22 9.83
CA ILE A 149 -15.08 -9.52 8.40
C ILE A 149 -16.28 -8.77 7.79
N ARG A 150 -17.39 -8.68 8.52
CA ARG A 150 -18.56 -7.90 8.08
C ARG A 150 -18.22 -6.43 7.91
N HIS A 151 -17.50 -5.85 8.88
CA HIS A 151 -17.05 -4.46 8.80
C HIS A 151 -16.15 -4.21 7.57
N LEU A 152 -15.23 -5.14 7.25
CA LEU A 152 -14.40 -5.03 6.06
C LEU A 152 -15.22 -5.04 4.76
N LYS A 153 -16.25 -5.89 4.67
CA LYS A 153 -17.17 -5.92 3.52
C LYS A 153 -18.00 -4.65 3.39
N GLN A 154 -18.39 -4.04 4.51
CA GLN A 154 -19.08 -2.74 4.49
C GLN A 154 -18.18 -1.67 3.87
N ILE A 155 -16.90 -1.60 4.27
CA ILE A 155 -15.93 -0.68 3.69
C ILE A 155 -15.74 -0.93 2.18
N GLU A 156 -15.59 -2.19 1.77
CA GLU A 156 -15.44 -2.54 0.34
C GLU A 156 -16.66 -2.14 -0.49
N ASN A 157 -17.87 -2.37 0.03
CA ASN A 157 -19.10 -1.95 -0.62
C ASN A 157 -19.24 -0.42 -0.66
N LEU A 158 -18.87 0.28 0.41
CA LEU A 158 -18.88 1.73 0.49
C LEU A 158 -17.97 2.34 -0.57
N ARG A 159 -16.74 1.81 -0.68
CA ARG A 159 -15.77 2.25 -1.68
C ARG A 159 -16.27 2.04 -3.10
N ARG A 160 -16.81 0.85 -3.40
CA ARG A 160 -17.36 0.55 -4.74
C ARG A 160 -18.47 1.53 -5.11
N ARG A 161 -19.40 1.80 -4.19
CA ARG A 161 -20.49 2.77 -4.42
C ARG A 161 -19.95 4.19 -4.59
N ALA A 162 -18.88 4.55 -3.88
CA ALA A 162 -18.23 5.85 -4.05
C ALA A 162 -17.58 5.98 -5.43
N ASP A 163 -16.87 4.95 -5.90
CA ASP A 163 -16.30 4.91 -7.25
C ASP A 163 -17.40 5.03 -8.33
N GLU A 164 -18.52 4.31 -8.14
CA GLU A 164 -19.70 4.38 -9.02
C GLU A 164 -20.31 5.78 -9.03
N ALA A 165 -20.56 6.39 -7.87
CA ALA A 165 -21.12 7.74 -7.73
C ALA A 165 -20.23 8.83 -8.36
N VAL A 166 -18.90 8.66 -8.29
CA VAL A 166 -17.95 9.57 -8.94
C VAL A 166 -17.95 9.41 -10.46
N ALA A 167 -18.08 8.17 -10.94
CA ALA A 167 -18.13 7.88 -12.37
C ALA A 167 -19.43 8.40 -13.02
N THR A 168 -20.57 8.24 -12.35
CA THR A 168 -21.88 8.71 -12.84
C THR A 168 -22.16 10.18 -12.52
N ASP A 169 -21.41 10.78 -11.59
CA ASP A 169 -21.64 12.12 -11.03
C ASP A 169 -23.03 12.28 -10.38
N ASP A 170 -23.61 11.19 -9.88
CA ASP A 170 -24.95 11.20 -9.28
C ASP A 170 -24.90 11.71 -7.83
N PRO A 171 -25.56 12.84 -7.52
CA PRO A 171 -25.55 13.41 -6.19
C PRO A 171 -26.47 12.69 -5.19
N ALA A 172 -27.44 11.89 -5.63
CA ALA A 172 -28.23 11.06 -4.73
C ALA A 172 -27.37 9.90 -4.19
N ASP A 173 -26.71 9.17 -5.09
CA ASP A 173 -25.80 8.08 -4.71
C ASP A 173 -24.65 8.59 -3.83
N ALA A 174 -24.07 9.73 -4.18
CA ALA A 174 -23.01 10.35 -3.39
C ALA A 174 -23.47 10.70 -1.96
N ARG A 175 -24.70 11.20 -1.78
CA ARG A 175 -25.25 11.50 -0.44
C ARG A 175 -25.45 10.24 0.39
N ASP A 176 -25.92 9.15 -0.22
CA ASP A 176 -26.07 7.88 0.48
C ASP A 176 -24.72 7.30 0.92
N VAL A 177 -23.70 7.39 0.05
CA VAL A 177 -22.33 7.02 0.41
C VAL A 177 -21.81 7.85 1.58
N LEU A 178 -22.05 9.16 1.59
CA LEU A 178 -21.61 10.01 2.70
C LEU A 178 -22.38 9.76 4.00
N ALA A 179 -23.67 9.41 3.93
CA ALA A 179 -24.45 9.00 5.09
C ALA A 179 -23.87 7.72 5.70
N ASP A 180 -23.60 6.71 4.88
CA ASP A 180 -22.94 5.47 5.31
C ASP A 180 -21.54 5.73 5.90
N LEU A 181 -20.77 6.68 5.33
CA LEU A 181 -19.47 7.09 5.86
C LEU A 181 -19.59 7.73 7.25
N ILE A 182 -20.59 8.59 7.45
CA ILE A 182 -20.85 9.24 8.74
C ILE A 182 -21.23 8.20 9.79
N ASP A 183 -22.03 7.22 9.42
CA ASP A 183 -22.47 6.13 10.30
C ASP A 183 -21.31 5.18 10.63
N LEU A 184 -20.48 4.83 9.65
CA LEU A 184 -19.26 4.04 9.83
C LEU A 184 -18.32 4.66 10.87
N TYR A 185 -18.27 5.99 10.92
CA TYR A 185 -17.46 6.76 11.86
C TYR A 185 -18.26 7.38 13.02
N GLY A 186 -19.50 6.93 13.24
CA GLY A 186 -20.44 7.48 14.24
C GLY A 186 -19.86 7.50 15.66
N ASP A 187 -19.25 6.40 16.06
CA ASP A 187 -18.72 6.17 17.41
C ASP A 187 -17.33 6.79 17.63
N ARG A 188 -16.73 7.42 16.61
CA ARG A 188 -15.38 7.99 16.72
C ARG A 188 -15.43 9.48 17.08
N PRO A 189 -14.82 9.89 18.21
CA PRO A 189 -14.72 11.30 18.57
C PRO A 189 -13.77 12.06 17.64
N ALA A 190 -12.71 11.41 17.15
CA ALA A 190 -11.70 12.03 16.28
C ALA A 190 -12.28 12.58 14.96
N THR A 191 -13.35 11.99 14.44
CA THR A 191 -14.02 12.43 13.19
C THR A 191 -15.23 13.32 13.44
N ALA A 192 -15.60 13.59 14.70
CA ALA A 192 -16.83 14.30 15.04
C ALA A 192 -16.92 15.70 14.40
N ARG A 193 -15.81 16.45 14.40
CA ARG A 193 -15.73 17.78 13.76
C ARG A 193 -15.97 17.69 12.25
N GLY A 194 -15.25 16.80 11.57
CA GLY A 194 -15.38 16.58 10.13
C GLY A 194 -16.78 16.11 9.73
N ARG A 195 -17.37 15.19 10.50
CA ARG A 195 -18.75 14.74 10.27
C ARG A 195 -19.77 15.87 10.44
N LYS A 196 -19.57 16.76 11.41
CA LYS A 196 -20.44 17.92 11.60
C LYS A 196 -20.36 18.89 10.41
N ALA A 197 -19.15 19.20 9.94
CA ALA A 197 -18.93 20.06 8.78
C ALA A 197 -19.47 19.43 7.48
N LEU A 198 -19.32 18.11 7.32
CA LEU A 198 -19.88 17.40 6.18
C LEU A 198 -21.42 17.45 6.18
N LYS A 199 -22.05 17.26 7.35
CA LYS A 199 -23.52 17.37 7.50
C LYS A 199 -24.07 18.76 7.19
N SER A 200 -23.32 19.83 7.47
CA SER A 200 -23.78 21.19 7.13
C SER A 200 -23.74 21.44 5.62
N HIS A 201 -22.68 21.02 4.94
CA HIS A 201 -22.45 21.40 3.53
C HIS A 201 -22.95 20.36 2.50
N MET A 202 -23.30 19.13 2.90
CA MET A 202 -23.75 18.08 1.97
C MET A 202 -25.04 18.40 1.18
N ARG A 203 -25.81 19.40 1.60
CA ARG A 203 -27.02 19.85 0.88
C ARG A 203 -26.76 20.99 -0.09
N GLU A 204 -25.61 21.65 0.03
CA GLU A 204 -25.24 22.83 -0.75
C GLU A 204 -24.51 22.44 -2.04
N VAL A 205 -23.86 21.27 -2.07
CA VAL A 205 -23.16 20.76 -3.25
C VAL A 205 -24.12 19.99 -4.16
N ILE A 206 -24.11 20.36 -5.44
CA ILE A 206 -24.99 19.81 -6.48
C ILE A 206 -24.35 18.60 -7.16
N ASP A 207 -23.04 18.63 -7.41
CA ASP A 207 -22.34 17.59 -8.17
C ASP A 207 -21.89 16.43 -7.25
N GLY A 208 -22.13 15.19 -7.68
CA GLY A 208 -21.83 13.99 -6.90
C GLY A 208 -20.33 13.84 -6.61
N ARG A 209 -19.48 14.15 -7.60
CA ARG A 209 -18.01 14.12 -7.45
C ARG A 209 -17.50 15.08 -6.38
N ASP A 210 -17.99 16.32 -6.40
CA ASP A 210 -17.57 17.34 -5.45
C ASP A 210 -18.07 17.03 -4.04
N LEU A 211 -19.23 16.37 -3.94
CA LEU A 211 -19.77 15.89 -2.68
C LEU A 211 -18.87 14.81 -2.06
N ILE A 212 -18.44 13.81 -2.84
CA ILE A 212 -17.48 12.79 -2.37
C ILE A 212 -16.15 13.45 -1.98
N ALA A 213 -15.65 14.38 -2.80
CA ALA A 213 -14.43 15.13 -2.54
C ALA A 213 -14.50 15.94 -1.22
N LEU A 214 -15.66 16.53 -0.90
CA LEU A 214 -15.91 17.19 0.37
C LEU A 214 -15.85 16.20 1.55
N GLY A 215 -16.46 15.02 1.41
CA GLY A 215 -16.39 13.96 2.42
C GLY A 215 -14.96 13.51 2.73
N GLU A 216 -14.14 13.34 1.70
CA GLU A 216 -12.72 13.03 1.86
C GLU A 216 -11.98 14.12 2.65
N ARG A 217 -12.18 15.39 2.28
CA ARG A 217 -11.47 16.53 2.89
C ARG A 217 -11.84 16.70 4.37
N GLU A 218 -13.13 16.65 4.69
CA GLU A 218 -13.62 16.92 6.03
C GLU A 218 -13.40 15.74 6.99
N VAL A 219 -13.62 14.50 6.54
CA VAL A 219 -13.60 13.32 7.42
C VAL A 219 -12.27 12.57 7.36
N LEU A 220 -11.72 12.35 6.16
CA LEU A 220 -10.56 11.46 5.98
C LEU A 220 -9.21 12.16 6.06
N SER A 221 -9.11 13.44 5.64
CA SER A 221 -7.84 14.18 5.70
C SER A 221 -7.08 14.12 7.05
N PRO A 222 -7.73 14.28 8.23
CA PRO A 222 -7.00 14.14 9.50
C PRO A 222 -6.54 12.71 9.79
N LEU A 223 -7.23 11.68 9.27
CA LEU A 223 -6.83 10.27 9.40
C LEU A 223 -5.68 9.95 8.44
N ASP A 224 -5.76 10.45 7.21
CA ASP A 224 -4.72 10.31 6.18
C ASP A 224 -3.38 10.86 6.68
N ARG A 225 -3.39 12.04 7.32
CA ARG A 225 -2.18 12.63 7.93
C ARG A 225 -1.60 11.75 9.04
N GLN A 226 -2.44 11.24 9.95
CA GLN A 226 -1.99 10.34 11.01
C GLN A 226 -1.36 9.08 10.44
N ALA A 227 -1.96 8.50 9.39
CA ALA A 227 -1.42 7.32 8.73
C ALA A 227 -0.07 7.62 8.07
N THR A 228 0.06 8.73 7.33
CA THR A 228 1.34 9.14 6.73
C THR A 228 2.43 9.36 7.77
N THR A 229 2.13 10.01 8.90
CA THR A 229 3.10 10.18 10.00
C THR A 229 3.57 8.84 10.56
N GLN A 230 2.68 7.86 10.73
CA GLN A 230 3.08 6.52 11.20
C GLN A 230 3.92 5.75 10.17
N ILE A 231 3.62 5.91 8.88
CA ILE A 231 4.41 5.34 7.78
C ILE A 231 5.83 5.90 7.82
N VAL A 232 5.97 7.22 7.90
CA VAL A 232 7.27 7.91 7.99
C VAL A 232 8.04 7.46 9.23
N ALA A 233 7.39 7.44 10.40
CA ALA A 233 8.03 7.03 11.64
C ALA A 233 8.53 5.57 11.60
N SER A 234 7.74 4.66 11.02
CA SER A 234 8.10 3.25 10.89
C SER A 234 9.23 3.05 9.88
N ALA A 235 9.17 3.73 8.73
CA ALA A 235 10.23 3.72 7.73
C ALA A 235 11.58 4.20 8.30
N ARG A 236 11.57 5.28 9.11
CA ARG A 236 12.77 5.77 9.80
C ARG A 236 13.34 4.76 10.78
N ARG A 237 12.49 4.12 11.59
CA ARG A 237 12.92 3.09 12.55
C ARG A 237 13.54 1.90 11.84
N VAL A 238 12.94 1.44 10.75
CA VAL A 238 13.49 0.36 9.92
C VAL A 238 14.83 0.78 9.33
N ALA A 239 14.92 1.97 8.72
CA ALA A 239 16.17 2.45 8.16
C ALA A 239 17.30 2.56 9.20
N ALA A 240 16.99 3.08 10.39
CA ALA A 240 17.95 3.18 11.49
C ALA A 240 18.39 1.80 11.99
N VAL A 241 17.45 0.86 12.18
CA VAL A 241 17.78 -0.50 12.65
C VAL A 241 18.62 -1.25 11.63
N THR A 242 18.30 -1.18 10.34
CA THR A 242 19.11 -1.81 9.30
C THR A 242 20.51 -1.20 9.23
N ALA A 243 20.63 0.13 9.26
CA ALA A 243 21.95 0.79 9.20
C ALA A 243 22.83 0.46 10.41
N LEU A 244 22.23 0.26 11.59
CA LEU A 244 22.93 0.02 12.85
C LEU A 244 23.04 -1.46 13.23
N SER A 245 22.34 -2.38 12.54
CA SER A 245 22.30 -3.78 12.94
C SER A 245 23.60 -4.51 12.60
N PRO A 246 24.27 -5.12 13.60
CA PRO A 246 25.43 -5.98 13.36
C PRO A 246 25.04 -7.41 12.92
N ARG A 247 23.75 -7.78 12.97
CA ARG A 247 23.26 -9.14 12.67
C ARG A 247 22.13 -9.13 11.63
N ALA A 248 22.39 -9.74 10.46
CA ALA A 248 21.44 -9.82 9.35
C ALA A 248 20.09 -10.48 9.72
N LEU A 249 20.09 -11.53 10.55
CA LEU A 249 18.84 -12.18 10.98
C LEU A 249 17.95 -11.29 11.84
N VAL A 250 18.55 -10.48 12.72
CA VAL A 250 17.81 -9.59 13.62
C VAL A 250 17.19 -8.45 12.82
N ASP A 251 17.92 -7.95 11.82
CA ASP A 251 17.39 -6.93 10.92
C ASP A 251 16.17 -7.44 10.14
N ILE A 252 16.28 -8.57 9.44
CA ILE A 252 15.16 -9.15 8.68
C ILE A 252 13.94 -9.38 9.59
N ALA A 253 14.15 -9.97 10.77
CA ALA A 253 13.07 -10.19 11.73
C ALA A 253 12.41 -8.88 12.19
N TYR A 254 13.21 -7.83 12.43
CA TYR A 254 12.70 -6.51 12.79
C TYR A 254 11.92 -5.86 11.64
N VAL A 255 12.42 -5.93 10.40
CA VAL A 255 11.72 -5.37 9.23
C VAL A 255 10.35 -6.04 9.07
N VAL A 256 10.29 -7.37 9.17
CA VAL A 256 9.01 -8.11 9.11
C VAL A 256 8.09 -7.67 10.26
N PHE A 257 8.59 -7.62 11.48
CA PHE A 257 7.81 -7.17 12.64
C PHE A 257 7.28 -5.73 12.46
N ALA A 258 8.12 -4.81 11.99
CA ALA A 258 7.79 -3.41 11.76
C ALA A 258 6.75 -3.27 10.64
N ALA A 259 6.89 -4.02 9.54
CA ALA A 259 5.93 -4.08 8.45
C ALA A 259 4.55 -4.55 8.93
N LEU A 260 4.49 -5.67 9.67
CA LEU A 260 3.24 -6.21 10.21
C LEU A 260 2.60 -5.23 11.20
N SER A 261 3.41 -4.63 12.07
CA SER A 261 2.96 -3.65 13.06
C SER A 261 2.43 -2.37 12.41
N LEU A 262 3.09 -1.88 11.36
CA LEU A 262 2.67 -0.71 10.60
C LEU A 262 1.31 -0.93 9.95
N VAL A 263 1.11 -2.05 9.25
CA VAL A 263 -0.19 -2.38 8.62
C VAL A 263 -1.30 -2.43 9.68
N ARG A 264 -1.01 -2.99 10.87
CA ARG A 264 -1.97 -3.03 11.98
C ARG A 264 -2.29 -1.64 12.52
N GLN A 265 -1.29 -0.77 12.64
CA GLN A 265 -1.48 0.63 13.08
C GLN A 265 -2.33 1.41 12.08
N ILE A 266 -2.04 1.29 10.78
CA ILE A 266 -2.84 1.93 9.71
C ILE A 266 -4.29 1.43 9.75
N ALA A 267 -4.50 0.12 9.90
CA ALA A 267 -5.84 -0.43 10.04
C ALA A 267 -6.60 0.16 11.24
N MET A 268 -5.92 0.35 12.38
CA MET A 268 -6.51 0.98 13.56
C MET A 268 -6.87 2.46 13.35
N ILE A 269 -6.10 3.21 12.55
CA ILE A 269 -6.38 4.61 12.21
C ILE A 269 -7.67 4.71 11.37
N TYR A 270 -7.78 3.93 10.30
CA TYR A 270 -8.98 3.93 9.45
C TYR A 270 -10.16 3.19 10.06
N GLY A 271 -9.90 2.37 11.07
CA GLY A 271 -10.89 1.99 12.04
C GLY A 271 -11.23 0.52 12.14
N GLY A 272 -10.50 -0.33 11.43
CA GLY A 272 -10.50 -1.76 11.71
C GLY A 272 -9.66 -2.03 12.96
N ARG A 273 -10.23 -2.71 13.95
CA ARG A 273 -9.41 -3.52 14.87
C ARG A 273 -9.26 -4.89 14.22
N PRO A 274 -8.29 -5.09 13.31
CA PRO A 274 -8.22 -6.35 12.60
C PRO A 274 -8.02 -7.49 13.60
N GLY A 275 -8.89 -8.49 13.52
CA GLY A 275 -8.62 -9.78 14.14
C GLY A 275 -7.51 -10.51 13.38
N THR A 276 -7.20 -11.74 13.75
CA THR A 276 -6.07 -12.47 13.17
C THR A 276 -6.29 -12.76 11.67
N LEU A 277 -7.47 -13.26 11.30
CA LEU A 277 -7.79 -13.58 9.91
C LEU A 277 -8.04 -12.32 9.07
N GLY A 278 -8.73 -11.32 9.64
CA GLY A 278 -8.93 -10.01 9.02
C GLY A 278 -7.60 -9.30 8.72
N PHE A 279 -6.65 -9.34 9.65
CA PHE A 279 -5.30 -8.81 9.44
C PHE A 279 -4.59 -9.53 8.29
N LEU A 280 -4.62 -10.87 8.28
CA LEU A 280 -3.95 -11.65 7.24
C LEU A 280 -4.54 -11.37 5.85
N ARG A 281 -5.85 -11.14 5.79
CA ARG A 281 -6.54 -10.74 4.56
C ARG A 281 -6.09 -9.37 4.08
N VAL A 282 -6.09 -8.37 4.96
CA VAL A 282 -5.63 -7.01 4.66
C VAL A 282 -4.18 -7.03 4.19
N LEU A 283 -3.30 -7.74 4.91
CA LEU A 283 -1.89 -7.89 4.56
C LEU A 283 -1.74 -8.49 3.16
N ARG A 284 -2.46 -9.58 2.86
CA ARG A 284 -2.47 -10.20 1.53
C ARG A 284 -2.94 -9.21 0.44
N HIS A 285 -3.96 -8.41 0.71
CA HIS A 285 -4.43 -7.39 -0.24
C HIS A 285 -3.42 -6.27 -0.42
N ALA A 286 -2.77 -5.79 0.63
CA ALA A 286 -1.72 -4.77 0.54
C ALA A 286 -0.52 -5.26 -0.27
N ILE A 287 -0.06 -6.50 -0.04
CA ILE A 287 1.01 -7.12 -0.81
C ILE A 287 0.61 -7.31 -2.28
N ALA A 288 -0.61 -7.80 -2.54
CA ALA A 288 -1.12 -7.94 -3.90
C ALA A 288 -1.26 -6.59 -4.61
N HIS A 289 -1.74 -5.56 -3.90
CA HIS A 289 -1.83 -4.20 -4.41
C HIS A 289 -0.44 -3.68 -4.77
N LEU A 290 0.53 -3.83 -3.86
CA LEU A 290 1.92 -3.45 -4.11
C LEU A 290 2.50 -4.15 -5.33
N ALA A 291 2.24 -5.45 -5.50
CA ALA A 291 2.70 -6.20 -6.68
C ALA A 291 2.09 -5.66 -7.99
N VAL A 292 0.79 -5.31 -7.97
CA VAL A 292 0.08 -4.78 -9.15
C VAL A 292 0.43 -3.33 -9.44
N THR A 293 0.63 -2.49 -8.42
CA THR A 293 0.93 -1.05 -8.60
C THR A 293 2.42 -0.76 -8.82
N GLY A 294 3.21 -1.75 -9.24
CA GLY A 294 4.61 -1.56 -9.64
C GLY A 294 5.64 -1.64 -8.51
N GLY A 295 5.42 -2.48 -7.49
CA GLY A 295 6.31 -2.65 -6.33
C GLY A 295 7.75 -3.07 -6.65
N MET A 296 8.02 -3.64 -7.83
CA MET A 296 9.37 -4.00 -8.29
C MET A 296 10.00 -2.99 -9.25
N ALA A 297 9.20 -2.34 -10.12
CA ALA A 297 9.74 -1.57 -11.24
C ALA A 297 10.42 -0.24 -10.86
N ALA A 298 10.06 0.35 -9.72
CA ALA A 298 10.64 1.61 -9.24
C ALA A 298 11.81 1.42 -8.26
N THR A 299 12.26 0.17 -8.04
CA THR A 299 13.37 -0.12 -7.12
C THR A 299 14.70 0.12 -7.82
N ASP A 300 14.84 -0.34 -9.08
CA ASP A 300 16.09 -0.19 -9.85
C ASP A 300 16.41 1.25 -10.22
N SER A 301 15.40 2.07 -10.54
CA SER A 301 15.61 3.46 -10.99
C SER A 301 16.06 4.42 -9.87
N LEU A 302 15.74 4.14 -8.61
CA LEU A 302 16.11 4.99 -7.47
C LEU A 302 17.46 4.60 -6.86
N ILE A 303 17.92 3.37 -7.08
CA ILE A 303 19.23 2.89 -6.63
C ILE A 303 20.35 3.64 -7.39
N GLY A 304 20.16 3.92 -8.68
CA GLY A 304 21.16 4.62 -9.51
C GLY A 304 21.46 6.07 -9.08
N GLU A 305 20.45 6.78 -8.55
CA GLU A 305 20.57 8.21 -8.23
C GLU A 305 21.27 8.48 -6.87
N VAL A 306 21.19 7.52 -5.94
CA VAL A 306 21.76 7.65 -4.58
C VAL A 306 23.26 7.28 -4.54
N ILE A 307 23.78 6.59 -5.56
CA ILE A 307 25.15 6.03 -5.56
C ILE A 307 26.21 7.01 -6.16
N GLY A 308 25.80 8.15 -6.73
CA GLY A 308 26.63 8.99 -7.60
C GLY A 308 27.66 9.94 -6.98
N LYS A 309 27.87 10.00 -5.65
CA LYS A 309 28.89 10.89 -5.05
C LYS A 309 29.68 10.17 -3.96
N GLY A 310 30.81 9.60 -4.37
CA GLY A 310 31.75 8.95 -3.48
C GLY A 310 32.31 9.92 -2.44
N ILE A 311 32.22 9.52 -1.17
CA ILE A 311 33.21 9.61 -0.07
C ILE A 311 32.60 8.75 1.07
N ALA A 312 33.29 7.70 1.55
CA ALA A 312 32.92 6.75 2.65
C ALA A 312 32.19 5.42 2.30
N ALA A 313 32.86 4.51 1.60
CA ALA A 313 32.34 3.26 1.03
C ALA A 313 31.72 2.20 1.97
N LYS A 314 31.88 2.25 3.31
CA LYS A 314 31.27 1.25 4.24
C LYS A 314 30.12 1.79 5.08
N LEU A 315 30.20 3.06 5.50
CA LEU A 315 29.10 3.71 6.22
C LEU A 315 27.99 4.15 5.26
N SER A 316 28.38 4.65 4.06
CA SER A 316 27.44 4.99 3.00
C SER A 316 26.68 3.76 2.48
N ALA A 317 27.33 2.59 2.39
CA ALA A 317 26.68 1.35 1.98
C ALA A 317 25.59 0.89 2.96
N ARG A 318 25.87 0.89 4.28
CA ARG A 318 24.87 0.49 5.31
C ARG A 318 23.75 1.50 5.49
N LEU A 319 24.06 2.79 5.36
CA LEU A 319 23.04 3.84 5.33
C LEU A 319 22.14 3.70 4.09
N GLY A 320 22.73 3.40 2.93
CA GLY A 320 22.00 3.11 1.70
C GLY A 320 21.06 1.92 1.84
N GLU A 321 21.54 0.81 2.39
CA GLU A 321 20.73 -0.38 2.67
C GLU A 321 19.56 -0.06 3.62
N GLY A 322 19.82 0.70 4.69
CA GLY A 322 18.77 1.16 5.60
C GLY A 322 17.72 2.04 4.93
N ILE A 323 18.14 3.01 4.11
CA ILE A 323 17.21 3.86 3.36
C ILE A 323 16.35 3.01 2.41
N VAL A 324 16.95 2.05 1.71
CA VAL A 324 16.22 1.14 0.81
C VAL A 324 15.18 0.32 1.58
N ASN A 325 15.54 -0.28 2.72
CA ASN A 325 14.60 -1.05 3.54
C ASN A 325 13.49 -0.18 4.15
N GLY A 326 13.84 1.05 4.56
CA GLY A 326 12.87 2.05 5.02
C GLY A 326 11.89 2.44 3.92
N LEU A 327 12.37 2.62 2.69
CA LEU A 327 11.56 2.93 1.51
C LEU A 327 10.59 1.79 1.19
N MET A 328 11.04 0.53 1.24
CA MET A 328 10.16 -0.63 1.04
C MET A 328 9.07 -0.71 2.11
N THR A 329 9.43 -0.42 3.35
CA THR A 329 8.46 -0.32 4.46
C THR A 329 7.45 0.79 4.21
N ALA A 330 7.89 1.96 3.73
CA ALA A 330 7.01 3.07 3.38
C ALA A 330 6.06 2.71 2.23
N ARG A 331 6.56 2.04 1.18
CA ARG A 331 5.74 1.57 0.05
C ARG A 331 4.66 0.59 0.49
N LEU A 332 5.01 -0.38 1.33
CA LEU A 332 4.03 -1.29 1.91
C LEU A 332 2.98 -0.53 2.73
N GLY A 333 3.41 0.45 3.54
CA GLY A 333 2.52 1.31 4.30
C GLY A 333 1.54 2.09 3.42
N LEU A 334 2.02 2.70 2.33
CA LEU A 334 1.19 3.40 1.36
C LEU A 334 0.22 2.45 0.64
N ALA A 335 0.68 1.25 0.25
CA ALA A 335 -0.20 0.24 -0.34
C ALA A 335 -1.28 -0.24 0.65
N ALA A 336 -0.93 -0.39 1.93
CA ALA A 336 -1.90 -0.71 2.97
C ALA A 336 -2.91 0.42 3.18
N LEU A 337 -2.46 1.68 3.15
CA LEU A 337 -3.31 2.86 3.19
C LEU A 337 -4.31 2.84 2.03
N ASP A 338 -3.84 2.62 0.81
CA ASP A 338 -4.68 2.55 -0.38
C ASP A 338 -5.73 1.44 -0.30
N VAL A 339 -5.44 0.31 0.35
CA VAL A 339 -6.39 -0.80 0.53
C VAL A 339 -7.38 -0.53 1.66
N LEU A 340 -6.94 0.13 2.73
CA LEU A 340 -7.73 0.35 3.95
C LEU A 340 -8.59 1.61 3.93
N ARG A 341 -8.31 2.56 3.02
CA ARG A 341 -9.09 3.80 2.89
C ARG A 341 -10.51 3.51 2.36
N PRO A 342 -11.56 4.02 3.03
CA PRO A 342 -12.96 3.69 2.70
C PRO A 342 -13.50 4.43 1.47
N LEU A 343 -12.89 5.55 1.10
CA LEU A 343 -13.20 6.29 -0.12
C LEU A 343 -11.99 6.30 -1.06
N PRO A 344 -12.22 6.30 -2.38
CA PRO A 344 -11.17 6.57 -3.38
C PRO A 344 -10.62 8.00 -3.26
N PHE A 345 -9.41 8.23 -3.79
CA PHE A 345 -8.81 9.56 -3.83
C PHE A 345 -9.33 10.34 -5.04
N HIS A 346 -10.27 11.25 -4.83
CA HIS A 346 -10.70 12.22 -5.85
C HIS A 346 -10.51 13.66 -5.38
N GLY A 347 -10.96 13.97 -4.16
CA GLY A 347 -10.92 15.32 -3.61
C GLY A 347 -9.62 15.70 -2.91
N THR A 348 -8.77 14.72 -2.63
CA THR A 348 -7.55 14.88 -1.84
C THR A 348 -6.34 14.30 -2.56
N ARG A 349 -5.17 14.94 -2.39
CA ARG A 349 -3.92 14.46 -2.96
C ARG A 349 -3.53 13.16 -2.27
N ARG A 350 -3.37 12.08 -3.06
CA ARG A 350 -2.80 10.81 -2.61
C ARG A 350 -1.38 11.02 -2.08
N PRO A 351 -1.05 10.58 -0.86
CA PRO A 351 0.32 10.62 -0.34
C PRO A 351 1.26 9.82 -1.26
N ARG A 352 2.37 10.43 -1.69
CA ARG A 352 3.34 9.78 -2.58
C ARG A 352 4.59 9.35 -1.82
N ILE A 353 5.32 8.40 -2.40
CA ILE A 353 6.59 7.93 -1.83
C ILE A 353 7.62 9.06 -1.71
N ASN A 354 7.63 10.00 -2.66
CA ASN A 354 8.52 11.16 -2.63
C ASN A 354 8.20 12.10 -1.46
N ASP A 355 6.93 12.23 -1.08
CA ASP A 355 6.53 13.03 0.07
C ASP A 355 7.09 12.41 1.37
N VAL A 356 7.01 11.08 1.48
CA VAL A 356 7.58 10.32 2.62
C VAL A 356 9.11 10.44 2.65
N MET A 357 9.78 10.33 1.49
CA MET A 357 11.24 10.48 1.39
C MET A 357 11.71 11.88 1.80
N ALA A 358 11.05 12.92 1.30
CA ALA A 358 11.35 14.30 1.68
C ALA A 358 11.17 14.50 3.19
N GLU A 359 10.15 13.88 3.78
CA GLU A 359 9.92 13.94 5.22
C GLU A 359 11.00 13.18 6.00
N ILE A 360 11.40 11.98 5.55
CA ILE A 360 12.50 11.21 6.14
C ILE A 360 13.80 12.03 6.14
N ALA A 361 14.14 12.67 5.01
CA ALA A 361 15.35 13.46 4.83
C ALA A 361 15.41 14.73 5.69
N LYS A 362 14.27 15.42 5.89
CA LYS A 362 14.20 16.67 6.68
C LYS A 362 14.61 16.55 8.15
N ILE A 363 14.72 15.33 8.70
CA ILE A 363 15.04 15.09 10.11
C ILE A 363 16.42 14.41 10.27
N ALA A 364 17.14 14.14 9.17
CA ALA A 364 18.55 13.80 9.27
C ALA A 364 19.31 15.04 9.81
N PRO A 365 20.18 14.90 10.82
CA PRO A 365 20.94 16.02 11.35
C PRO A 365 21.74 16.64 10.21
N LYS A 366 21.56 17.95 10.02
CA LYS A 366 22.38 18.75 9.13
C LYS A 366 23.78 18.76 9.76
N ASP A 367 24.75 18.11 9.12
CA ASP A 367 26.16 18.27 9.49
C ASP A 367 26.51 19.75 9.26
N ASP A 368 26.56 20.53 10.33
CA ASP A 368 27.23 21.83 10.34
C ASP A 368 28.74 21.53 10.35
N ARG A 369 29.39 21.73 9.20
CA ARG A 369 30.84 21.92 9.09
C ARG A 369 31.16 23.06 8.15
#